data_AF-A0A377N900-F1
#
_entry.id   AF-A0A377N900-F1
#
_cell.length_a   1.000
_cell.length_b   1.000
_cell.length_c   1.000
_cell.angle_alpha   90.00
_cell.angle_beta   90.00
_cell.angle_gamma   90.00
#
_symmetry.space_group_name_H-M   'P 1'
#
loop_
_entity.id
_entity.type
_entity.pdbx_description
1 polymer ?
#
loop_
_entity_poly.entity_id
_entity_poly.type
_entity_poly.pdbx_seq_one_letter_code
_entity_poly.pdbx_strand_id
1 'polypeptide(L)'
;MPFAERIKQEVSTPVIAVGLITEPDQAEAIVGTGQADMVALARGILYNPRWPWHAAAKLGAKVSAPKQYWRSEPHNVKGIFLAE
;
A
#
# COMPACT_ATOMS: atom_id res chain seq x y z
N MET A 1 1.73 11.63 10.44
CA MET A 1 2.31 10.52 11.24
C MET A 1 3.45 11.10 12.07
N PRO A 2 3.20 11.62 13.28
CA PRO A 2 4.06 12.67 13.87
C PRO A 2 5.52 12.24 14.10
N PHE A 3 5.76 11.00 14.55
CA PHE A 3 7.12 10.53 14.78
C PHE A 3 7.87 10.19 13.48
N ALA A 4 7.23 9.47 12.56
CA ALA A 4 7.86 9.10 11.29
C ALA A 4 8.19 10.34 10.46
N GLU A 5 7.28 11.30 10.40
CA GLU A 5 7.44 12.56 9.66
C GLU A 5 8.57 13.40 10.24
N ARG A 6 8.62 13.54 11.57
CA ARG A 6 9.72 14.25 12.23
C ARG A 6 11.07 13.61 11.92
N ILE A 7 11.19 12.29 12.04
CA ILE A 7 12.44 11.59 11.72
C ILE A 7 12.78 11.79 10.24
N LYS A 8 11.80 11.70 9.34
CA LYS A 8 11.99 11.88 7.89
C LYS A 8 12.57 13.25 7.52
N GLN A 9 12.29 14.28 8.30
CA GLN A 9 12.86 15.63 8.13
C GLN A 9 14.28 15.76 8.68
N GLU A 10 14.66 14.93 9.66
CA GLU A 10 15.94 15.04 10.38
C GLU A 10 17.03 14.11 9.79
N VAL A 11 16.66 13.10 9.00
CA VAL A 11 17.61 12.09 8.48
C VAL A 11 17.54 11.93 6.96
N SER A 12 18.66 11.54 6.36
CA SER A 12 18.74 11.15 4.93
C SER A 12 18.39 9.69 4.67
N THR A 13 18.31 8.87 5.73
CA THR A 13 17.98 7.45 5.62
C THR A 13 16.49 7.27 5.36
N PRO A 14 16.07 6.31 4.50
CA PRO A 14 14.64 6.04 4.29
C PRO A 14 13.89 5.70 5.58
N VAL A 15 12.71 6.29 5.76
CA VAL A 15 11.85 6.11 6.94
C VAL A 15 10.61 5.32 6.56
N ILE A 16 10.30 4.30 7.37
CA ILE A 16 9.10 3.46 7.22
C ILE A 16 8.11 3.82 8.32
N ALA A 17 6.91 4.28 7.95
CA ALA A 17 5.82 4.54 8.88
C ALA A 17 5.07 3.25 9.23
N VAL A 18 4.66 3.10 10.49
CA VAL A 18 3.89 1.94 10.97
C VAL A 18 2.89 2.38 12.04
N GLY A 19 1.81 1.61 12.21
CA GLY A 19 0.86 1.76 13.32
C GLY A 19 -0.53 2.19 12.85
N LEU A 20 -1.50 1.28 13.00
CA LEU A 20 -2.92 1.49 12.68
C LEU A 20 -3.17 2.01 11.24
N ILE A 21 -2.33 1.63 10.29
CA ILE A 21 -2.57 1.89 8.87
C ILE A 21 -3.39 0.73 8.32
N THR A 22 -4.58 1.03 7.81
CA THR A 22 -5.55 0.03 7.34
C THR A 22 -6.21 0.41 6.02
N GLU A 23 -6.29 1.69 5.70
CA GLU A 23 -6.91 2.16 4.46
C GLU A 23 -5.88 2.52 3.39
N PRO A 24 -6.10 2.18 2.10
CA PRO A 24 -5.19 2.56 1.02
C PRO A 24 -4.95 4.05 0.92
N ASP A 25 -6.00 4.88 1.06
CA ASP A 25 -5.89 6.34 0.98
C ASP A 25 -5.02 6.91 2.11
N GLN A 26 -5.08 6.30 3.29
CA GLN A 26 -4.22 6.66 4.42
C GLN A 26 -2.76 6.35 4.11
N ALA A 27 -2.48 5.17 3.53
CA ALA A 27 -1.13 4.78 3.14
C ALA A 27 -0.58 5.68 2.01
N GLU A 28 -1.41 5.97 1.00
CA GLU A 28 -1.07 6.88 -0.10
C GLU A 28 -0.79 8.28 0.42
N ALA A 29 -1.63 8.83 1.31
CA ALA A 29 -1.38 10.14 1.90
C ALA A 29 -0.03 10.21 2.64
N ILE A 30 0.35 9.16 3.37
CA ILE A 30 1.64 9.11 4.10
C ILE A 30 2.81 9.20 3.11
N VAL A 31 2.79 8.42 2.03
CA VAL A 31 3.90 8.38 1.06
C VAL A 31 3.85 9.58 0.12
N GLY A 32 2.70 9.86 -0.48
CA GLY A 32 2.50 10.92 -1.46
C GLY A 32 2.72 12.34 -0.91
N THR A 33 2.56 12.55 0.40
CA THR A 33 2.91 13.82 1.06
C THR A 33 4.32 13.86 1.64
N GLY A 34 5.08 12.76 1.54
CA GLY A 34 6.46 12.68 2.03
C GLY A 34 6.59 12.56 3.56
N GLN A 35 5.51 12.18 4.28
CA GLN A 35 5.58 11.92 5.72
C GLN A 35 6.45 10.70 6.06
N ALA A 36 6.58 9.76 5.11
CA ALA A 36 7.51 8.64 5.16
C ALA A 36 7.77 8.14 3.73
N ASP A 37 8.85 7.38 3.54
CA ASP A 37 9.16 6.78 2.24
C ASP A 37 8.36 5.50 1.98
N MET A 38 7.96 4.81 3.04
CA MET A 38 7.25 3.54 2.97
C MET A 38 6.26 3.38 4.13
N VAL A 39 5.33 2.44 3.96
CA VAL A 39 4.35 2.04 4.97
C VAL A 39 4.51 0.55 5.30
N ALA A 40 4.59 0.24 6.58
CA ALA A 40 4.53 -1.13 7.09
C ALA A 40 3.13 -1.46 7.61
N LEU A 41 2.61 -2.61 7.19
CA LEU A 41 1.32 -3.16 7.62
C LEU A 41 1.52 -4.35 8.55
N ALA A 42 0.68 -4.45 9.58
CA ALA A 42 0.70 -5.56 10.54
C ALA A 42 -0.68 -6.25 10.61
N ARG A 43 -1.56 -5.83 11.53
CA ARG A 43 -2.89 -6.44 11.68
C ARG A 43 -3.75 -6.32 10.41
N GLY A 44 -3.61 -5.24 9.64
CA GLY A 44 -4.34 -5.05 8.38
C GLY A 44 -4.04 -6.12 7.33
N ILE A 45 -2.77 -6.52 7.18
CA ILE A 45 -2.38 -7.57 6.22
C ILE A 45 -2.76 -8.97 6.73
N LEU A 46 -2.80 -9.19 8.05
CA LEU A 46 -3.27 -10.46 8.63
C LEU A 46 -4.78 -10.65 8.42
N TYR A 47 -5.58 -9.60 8.62
CA TYR A 47 -7.03 -9.65 8.41
C TYR A 47 -7.40 -9.72 6.92
N ASN A 48 -6.63 -9.06 6.07
CA ASN A 48 -6.79 -9.09 4.62
C ASN A 48 -5.43 -9.34 3.93
N PRO A 49 -5.07 -10.59 3.61
CA PRO A 49 -3.79 -10.90 2.97
C PRO A 49 -3.68 -10.39 1.54
N ARG A 50 -4.79 -9.97 0.92
CA ARG A 50 -4.83 -9.35 -0.42
C ARG A 50 -4.92 -7.83 -0.34
N TRP A 51 -4.61 -7.24 0.82
CA TRP A 51 -4.60 -5.78 1.00
C TRP A 51 -3.90 -5.02 -0.15
N PRO A 52 -2.72 -5.43 -0.66
CA PRO A 52 -2.08 -4.72 -1.76
C PRO A 52 -2.90 -4.75 -3.07
N TRP A 53 -3.68 -5.80 -3.32
CA TRP A 53 -4.55 -5.87 -4.50
C TRP A 53 -5.73 -4.93 -4.37
N HIS A 54 -6.34 -4.87 -3.18
CA HIS A 54 -7.45 -3.96 -2.91
C HIS A 54 -6.97 -2.50 -2.91
N ALA A 55 -5.74 -2.24 -2.42
CA ALA A 55 -5.12 -0.92 -2.51
C ALA A 55 -4.87 -0.52 -3.96
N ALA A 56 -4.31 -1.41 -4.79
CA ALA A 56 -4.10 -1.15 -6.21
C ALA A 56 -5.42 -0.84 -6.92
N ALA A 57 -6.47 -1.65 -6.68
CA ALA A 57 -7.79 -1.43 -7.24
C ALA A 57 -8.40 -0.07 -6.82
N LYS A 58 -8.22 0.33 -5.55
CA LYS A 58 -8.76 1.60 -5.02
C LYS A 58 -8.01 2.83 -5.54
N LEU A 59 -6.68 2.73 -5.67
CA LEU A 59 -5.81 3.83 -6.08
C LEU A 59 -5.56 3.88 -7.60
N GLY A 60 -6.21 3.01 -8.38
CA GLY A 60 -6.01 2.93 -9.84
C GLY A 60 -4.62 2.45 -10.26
N ALA A 61 -3.91 1.76 -9.38
CA ALA A 61 -2.59 1.19 -9.64
C ALA A 61 -2.67 -0.26 -10.12
N LYS A 62 -1.51 -0.83 -10.50
CA LYS A 62 -1.37 -2.23 -10.88
C LYS A 62 -0.41 -2.96 -9.94
N VAL A 63 -0.60 -4.26 -9.79
CA VAL A 63 0.19 -5.10 -8.88
C VAL A 63 0.57 -6.42 -9.54
N SER A 64 1.75 -6.95 -9.24
CA SER A 64 2.11 -8.31 -9.65
C SER A 64 1.37 -9.33 -8.77
N ALA A 65 0.78 -10.34 -9.41
CA ALA A 65 0.12 -11.44 -8.73
C ALA A 65 0.46 -12.76 -9.43
N PRO A 66 0.49 -13.89 -8.68
CA PRO A 66 0.65 -15.21 -9.29
C PRO A 66 -0.42 -15.47 -10.38
N LYS A 67 0.01 -16.00 -11.52
CA LYS A 67 -0.86 -16.25 -12.69
C LYS A 67 -2.13 -17.04 -12.40
N GLN A 68 -2.09 -17.91 -11.40
CA GLN A 68 -3.21 -18.70 -10.91
C GLN A 68 -4.39 -17.82 -10.42
N TYR A 69 -4.12 -16.57 -10.01
CA TYR A 69 -5.12 -15.66 -9.49
C TYR A 69 -5.58 -14.59 -10.48
N TRP A 70 -5.05 -14.53 -11.70
CA TRP A 70 -5.39 -13.46 -12.64
C TRP A 70 -6.88 -13.37 -12.98
N ARG A 71 -7.61 -14.49 -12.89
CA ARG A 71 -9.07 -14.52 -13.12
C ARG A 71 -9.90 -14.10 -11.91
N SER A 72 -9.28 -13.79 -10.76
CA SER A 72 -10.00 -13.40 -9.54
C SER A 72 -10.42 -11.93 -9.53
N GLU A 73 -10.06 -11.13 -10.52
CA GLU A 73 -10.45 -9.72 -10.60
C GLU A 73 -11.99 -9.59 -10.64
N PRO A 74 -12.59 -8.84 -9.69
CA PRO A 74 -14.00 -8.49 -9.75
C PRO A 74 -14.36 -7.73 -11.05
N HIS A 75 -15.65 -7.76 -11.41
CA HIS A 75 -16.13 -7.19 -12.67
C HIS A 75 -15.82 -5.70 -12.82
N ASN A 76 -15.83 -4.94 -11.73
CA ASN A 76 -15.64 -3.49 -11.70
C ASN A 76 -14.17 -3.03 -11.59
N VAL A 77 -13.20 -3.94 -11.49
CA VAL A 77 -11.77 -3.62 -11.25
C VAL A 77 -10.84 -4.48 -12.12
N LYS A 78 -11.15 -4.56 -13.42
CA LYS A 78 -10.38 -5.36 -14.38
C LYS A 78 -9.03 -4.72 -14.71
N GLY A 79 -8.01 -5.56 -14.95
CA GLY A 79 -6.69 -5.13 -15.41
C GLY A 79 -5.77 -4.59 -14.32
N ILE A 80 -5.99 -4.97 -13.07
CA ILE A 80 -5.13 -4.62 -11.93
C ILE A 80 -3.86 -5.47 -11.89
N PHE A 81 -3.88 -6.68 -12.45
CA PHE A 81 -2.70 -7.54 -12.46
C PHE A 81 -1.79 -7.24 -13.65
N LEU A 82 -0.49 -7.09 -13.38
CA LEU A 82 0.53 -6.96 -14.42
C LEU A 82 0.64 -8.30 -15.18
N ALA A 83 0.47 -8.25 -16.49
CA ALA A 83 0.86 -9.35 -17.37
C ALA A 83 2.39 -9.33 -17.52
N GLU A 84 3.04 -10.46 -17.26
CA GLU A 84 4.43 -10.70 -17.66
C GLU A 84 4.54 -10.90 -19.17
#